data_AF-A0A963I9G2-F1
#
_entry.id   AF-A0A963I9G2-F1
#
_cell.length_a   1.000
_cell.length_b   1.000
_cell.length_c   1.000
_cell.angle_alpha   90.00
_cell.angle_beta   90.00
_cell.angle_gamma   90.00
#
_symmetry.space_group_name_H-M   'P 1'
#
loop_
_entity.id
_entity.type
_entity.pdbx_description
1 polymer ?
#
loop_
_entity_poly.entity_id
_entity_poly.type
_entity_poly.pdbx_seq_one_letter_code
_entity_poly.pdbx_strand_id
1 'polypeptide(L)' 'MEPFFGQIQLFPYNFAPKDWAFCEGQVLPIQENTPLFALIGTTFGGDGQRTFALPINPAIKYVLYRA' A
#
# COMPACT_ATOMS: atom_id res chain seq x y z
N MET A 1 -1.39 16.79 -11.14
CA MET A 1 -1.59 15.38 -11.52
C MET A 1 -1.99 14.66 -10.26
N GLU A 2 -3.21 14.12 -10.23
CA GLU A 2 -3.68 13.31 -9.10
C GLU A 2 -3.00 11.93 -9.16
N PRO A 3 -2.52 11.39 -8.03
CA PRO A 3 -1.90 10.07 -8.01
C PRO A 3 -2.91 8.98 -8.35
N PHE A 4 -2.43 7.93 -9.02
CA PHE A 4 -3.25 6.76 -9.37
C PHE A 4 -3.27 5.75 -8.24
N PHE A 5 -4.36 4.99 -8.10
CA PHE A 5 -4.43 3.90 -7.12
C PHE A 5 -3.30 2.89 -7.34
N GLY A 6 -2.65 2.49 -6.24
CA GLY A 6 -1.52 1.56 -6.31
C GLY A 6 -0.24 2.17 -6.89
N GLN A 7 -0.16 3.49 -7.07
CA GLN A 7 1.08 4.14 -7.48
C GLN A 7 2.14 4.05 -6.39
N ILE A 8 3.33 3.59 -6.75
CA ILE A 8 4.51 3.55 -5.88
C ILE A 8 5.39 4.75 -6.19
N GLN A 9 5.77 5.51 -5.17
CA GLN A 9 6.71 6.62 -5.30
C GLN A 9 7.82 6.55 -4.26
N LEU A 10 8.99 7.05 -4.65
CA LEU A 10 10.09 7.32 -3.72
C LEU A 10 9.67 8.43 -2.77
N PHE A 11 9.77 8.17 -1.47
CA PHE A 11 9.46 9.17 -0.45
C PHE A 11 10.67 9.39 0.46
N PRO A 12 11.29 10.58 0.43
CA PRO A 12 12.50 10.86 1.20
C PRO A 12 12.20 11.18 2.68
N TYR A 13 10.92 11.23 3.08
CA TYR A 13 10.50 11.56 4.44
C TYR A 13 10.04 10.33 5.22
N ASN A 14 10.06 10.43 6.55
CA ASN A 14 9.70 9.36 7.48
C ASN A 14 8.20 9.31 7.85
N PHE A 15 7.34 10.04 7.13
CA PHE A 15 5.89 9.99 7.33
C PHE A 15 5.19 9.67 6.02
N ALA A 16 4.06 8.96 6.08
CA ALA A 16 3.20 8.79 4.92
C ALA A 16 2.16 9.93 4.92
N PRO A 17 2.04 10.71 3.82
CA PRO A 17 0.98 11.71 3.71
C PRO A 17 -0.41 11.05 3.69
N LYS A 18 -1.47 11.86 3.81
CA LYS A 18 -2.84 11.34 3.75
C LYS A 18 -3.05 10.58 2.44
N ASP A 19 -3.64 9.40 2.56
CA ASP A 19 -3.92 8.48 1.45
C ASP A 19 -2.67 7.81 0.86
N TRP A 20 -1.59 7.78 1.63
CA TRP A 20 -0.39 6.98 1.33
C TRP A 20 -0.07 6.01 2.45
N ALA A 21 0.63 4.93 2.10
CA ALA A 21 1.05 3.89 3.02
C ALA A 21 2.46 3.41 2.64
N PHE A 22 3.36 3.23 3.61
CA PHE A 22 4.70 2.71 3.34
C PHE A 22 4.69 1.27 2.79
N CYS A 23 5.57 0.98 1.84
CA CYS A 23 5.83 -0.37 1.35
C CYS A 23 6.74 -1.16 2.32
N GLU A 24 6.27 -1.35 3.55
CA GLU A 24 6.99 -2.02 4.64
C GLU A 24 6.33 -3.36 5.06
N GLY A 25 5.45 -3.94 4.24
CA GLY A 25 4.78 -5.21 4.57
C GLY A 25 3.61 -5.09 5.54
N GLN A 26 3.08 -3.89 5.77
CA GLN A 26 1.93 -3.68 6.64
C GLN A 26 0.67 -4.37 6.13
N VAL A 27 -0.17 -4.84 7.06
CA VAL A 27 -1.45 -5.48 6.77
C VAL A 27 -2.57 -4.45 6.90
N LEU A 28 -3.36 -4.28 5.84
CA LEU A 28 -4.45 -3.30 5.76
C LEU A 28 -5.81 -3.99 5.60
N PRO A 29 -6.90 -3.38 6.12
CA PRO A 29 -8.25 -3.87 5.91
C PRO A 29 -8.71 -3.64 4.47
N ILE A 30 -9.29 -4.66 3.86
CA ILE A 30 -9.82 -4.63 2.48
C ILE A 30 -10.98 -3.64 2.36
N GLN A 31 -11.86 -3.56 3.38
CA GLN A 31 -13.05 -2.70 3.36
C GLN A 31 -12.71 -1.22 3.20
N GLU A 32 -11.56 -0.79 3.72
CA GLU A 32 -11.11 0.61 3.63
C GLU A 32 -10.18 0.87 2.44
N ASN A 33 -9.69 -0.18 1.76
CA ASN A 33 -8.69 -0.06 0.70
C ASN A 33 -9.06 -0.95 -0.51
N THR A 34 -10.35 -1.06 -0.82
CA THR A 34 -10.88 -2.00 -1.83
C THR A 34 -10.25 -1.81 -3.22
N PRO A 35 -10.04 -0.58 -3.72
CA PRO A 35 -9.40 -0.38 -5.02
C PRO A 35 -7.93 -0.86 -5.03
N LEU A 36 -7.22 -0.69 -3.92
CA LEU A 36 -5.85 -1.14 -3.79
C LEU A 36 -5.77 -2.67 -3.74
N PHE A 37 -6.68 -3.30 -2.98
CA PHE A 37 -6.81 -4.76 -2.95
C PHE A 37 -7.15 -5.33 -4.33
N ALA A 38 -7.98 -4.68 -5.13
CA ALA A 38 -8.29 -5.12 -6.48
C ALA A 38 -7.07 -5.14 -7.42
N LEU A 39 -6.03 -4.35 -7.13
CA LEU A 39 -4.80 -4.29 -7.91
C LEU A 39 -3.75 -5.32 -7.48
N ILE A 40 -3.51 -5.45 -6.16
CA ILE A 40 -2.41 -6.28 -5.65
C ILE A 40 -2.86 -7.60 -4.99
N GLY A 41 -4.16 -7.77 -4.76
CA GLY A 41 -4.74 -8.94 -4.11
C GLY A 41 -4.06 -9.27 -2.78
N THR A 42 -3.80 -10.56 -2.56
CA THR A 42 -3.04 -11.07 -1.41
C THR A 42 -1.60 -11.46 -1.77
N THR A 43 -1.05 -10.94 -2.88
CA THR A 43 0.28 -11.32 -3.38
C THR A 43 1.38 -11.18 -2.33
N PHE A 44 1.24 -10.22 -1.41
CA PHE A 44 2.22 -9.96 -0.35
C PHE A 44 1.79 -10.50 1.02
N GLY A 45 0.65 -11.19 1.12
CA GLY A 45 0.09 -11.74 2.36
C GLY A 45 -1.30 -11.20 2.71
N GLY A 46 -1.74 -11.50 3.93
CA GLY A 46 -3.10 -11.27 4.42
C GLY A 46 -4.02 -12.48 4.25
N ASP A 47 -5.26 -12.36 4.74
CA ASP A 47 -6.25 -13.46 4.71
C ASP A 47 -7.13 -13.47 3.43
N GLY A 48 -7.07 -12.41 2.61
CA GLY A 48 -7.85 -12.30 1.36
C GLY A 48 -9.35 -12.21 1.55
N GLN A 49 -9.82 -12.04 2.79
CA GLN A 49 -11.23 -11.92 3.15
C GLN A 49 -11.50 -10.61 3.89
N ARG A 50 -10.63 -10.25 4.82
CA ARG A 50 -10.71 -9.01 5.60
C ARG A 50 -9.49 -8.13 5.40
N THR A 51 -8.36 -8.72 5.04
CA THR A 51 -7.05 -8.07 5.04
C THR A 51 -6.18 -8.50 3.87
N PHE A 52 -5.26 -7.63 3.51
CA PHE A 52 -4.21 -7.87 2.54
C PHE A 52 -2.93 -7.16 3.01
N ALA A 53 -1.77 -7.65 2.58
CA ALA A 53 -0.51 -7.03 2.92
C ALA A 53 0.03 -6.17 1.77
N LEU A 54 0.77 -5.12 2.13
CA LEU A 54 1.52 -4.30 1.19
C LEU A 54 2.87 -4.94 0.83
N PRO A 55 3.52 -4.50 -0.26
CA PRO A 55 4.87 -4.94 -0.59
C PRO A 55 5.86 -4.60 0.53
N ILE A 56 6.93 -5.39 0.65
CA ILE A 56 8.08 -5.10 1.51
C ILE A 56 9.27 -4.70 0.63
N ASN A 57 9.91 -3.57 0.92
CA ASN A 57 11.20 -3.23 0.31
C ASN A 57 12.20 -2.75 1.38
N PRO A 58 13.27 -3.51 1.66
CA PRO A 58 14.25 -3.16 2.70
C PRO A 58 15.31 -2.15 2.24
N ALA A 59 15.43 -1.84 0.94
CA ALA A 59 16.55 -1.06 0.42
C ALA A 59 16.29 0.45 0.39
N ILE A 60 15.05 0.87 0.08
CA ILE A 60 14.66 2.29 -0.03
C ILE A 60 13.20 2.41 0.45
N LYS A 61 12.89 3.49 1.18
CA LYS A 61 11.52 3.77 1.61
C LYS A 61 10.67 4.26 0.44
N TYR A 62 9.66 3.48 0.11
CA TYR A 62 8.63 3.83 -0.87
C TYR A 62 7.28 3.97 -0.17
N VAL A 63 6.43 4.81 -0.74
CA VAL A 63 5.02 4.95 -0.37
C VAL A 63 4.13 4.52 -1.52
N LEU A 64 3.01 3.90 -1.19
CA LEU A 64 1.96 3.43 -2.08
C LEU A 64 0.70 4.27 -1.86
N TYR A 65 0.10 4.76 -2.93
CA TYR A 65 -1.14 5.52 -2.84
C TYR A 65 -2.33 4.57 -2.63
N ARG A 66 -3.04 4.76 -1.51
CA ARG A 66 -4.32 4.11 -1.23
C ARG A 66 -5.46 4.98 -1.75
N ALA A 67 -6.59 4.35 -2.02
CA ALA A 67 -7.80 5.02 -2.43
C ALA A 67 -8.60 5.53 -1.24
#